data_AF-A0A543FYR6-F1
#
_entry.id   AF-A0A543FYR6-F1
#
_cell.length_a   1.000
_cell.length_b   1.000
_cell.length_c   1.000
_cell.angle_alpha   90.00
_cell.angle_beta   90.00
_cell.angle_gamma   90.00
#
_symmetry.space_group_name_H-M   'P 1'
#
loop_
_entity.id
_entity.type
_entity.pdbx_description
1 polymer ?
#
loop_
_entity_poly.entity_id
_entity_poly.type
_entity_poly.pdbx_seq_one_letter_code
_entity_poly.pdbx_strand_id
1 'polypeptide(L)'
;MAGFFDHVADHHAQRWLSGVMDQLGDAGLAAAAAVPALLAAVDQHAAGVRDILLLGVEGAAVAAGAVLLAGYAKGLLDQAGTDPARLRAAVGDGWHRADWLTLRVLAVCALSRDDRWHRTPAPLFEA
;
A
#
# COMPACT_ATOMS: atom_id res chain seq x y z
N MET A 1 -0.67 -22.96 -17.18
CA MET A 1 0.43 -22.83 -16.21
C MET A 1 0.62 -21.41 -15.68
N ALA A 2 0.26 -20.35 -16.44
CA ALA A 2 0.34 -18.95 -15.99
C ALA A 2 -0.45 -18.64 -14.70
N GLY A 3 -1.71 -19.08 -14.60
CA GLY A 3 -2.57 -18.73 -13.46
C GLY A 3 -2.17 -19.26 -12.08
N PHE A 4 -1.27 -20.25 -11.97
CA PHE A 4 -0.77 -20.72 -10.67
C PHE A 4 0.29 -19.77 -10.10
N PHE A 5 1.20 -19.28 -10.93
CA PHE A 5 2.25 -18.36 -10.50
C PHE A 5 1.68 -16.99 -10.11
N ASP A 6 0.66 -16.52 -10.82
CA ASP A 6 -0.04 -15.27 -10.48
C ASP A 6 -0.71 -15.38 -9.09
N HIS A 7 -1.29 -16.54 -8.77
CA HIS A 7 -1.91 -16.79 -7.47
C HIS A 7 -0.91 -16.86 -6.32
N VAL A 8 0.26 -17.46 -6.56
CA VAL A 8 1.36 -17.51 -5.58
C VAL A 8 1.91 -16.12 -5.33
N ALA A 9 2.15 -15.33 -6.38
CA ALA A 9 2.62 -13.95 -6.26
C ALA A 9 1.62 -13.07 -5.50
N ASP A 10 0.33 -13.20 -5.79
CA ASP A 10 -0.73 -12.48 -5.09
C ASP A 10 -0.78 -12.85 -3.60
N HIS A 11 -0.76 -14.16 -3.27
CA HIS A 11 -0.73 -14.62 -1.88
C HIS A 11 0.50 -14.11 -1.12
N HIS A 12 1.70 -14.11 -1.74
CA HIS A 12 2.90 -13.54 -1.13
C HIS A 12 2.79 -12.02 -0.93
N ALA A 13 2.19 -11.31 -1.88
CA ALA A 13 1.96 -9.87 -1.77
C ALA A 13 0.99 -9.55 -0.64
N GLN A 14 -0.15 -10.25 -0.57
CA GLN A 14 -1.14 -10.12 0.50
C GLN A 14 -0.55 -10.42 1.87
N ARG A 15 0.23 -11.51 2.00
CA ARG A 15 0.91 -11.85 3.25
C ARG A 15 1.89 -10.77 3.68
N TRP A 16 2.63 -10.20 2.75
CA TRP A 16 3.56 -9.10 3.05
C TRP A 16 2.83 -7.82 3.47
N LEU A 17 1.77 -7.44 2.73
CA LEU A 17 0.94 -6.28 3.08
C LEU A 17 0.28 -6.44 4.45
N SER A 18 -0.18 -7.66 4.79
CA SER A 18 -0.72 -7.96 6.13
C SER A 18 0.34 -7.75 7.21
N GLY A 19 1.59 -8.20 6.98
CA GLY A 19 2.68 -7.96 7.93
C GLY A 19 2.98 -6.48 8.15
N VAL A 20 2.96 -5.66 7.09
CA VAL A 20 3.14 -4.20 7.20
C VAL A 20 1.93 -3.52 7.84
N MET A 21 0.72 -4.02 7.59
CA MET A 21 -0.50 -3.58 8.26
C MET A 21 -0.38 -3.78 9.77
N ASP A 22 -0.05 -4.99 10.23
CA ASP A 22 0.10 -5.29 11.66
C ASP A 22 1.19 -4.43 12.32
N GLN A 23 2.31 -4.24 11.60
CA GLN A 23 3.46 -3.54 12.14
C GLN A 23 3.27 -2.02 12.22
N LEU A 24 2.64 -1.41 11.22
CA LEU A 24 2.53 0.05 11.09
C LEU A 24 1.10 0.49 10.81
N GLY A 25 0.43 -0.19 9.89
CA GLY A 25 -0.89 0.21 9.37
C GLY A 25 -1.97 0.33 10.44
N ASP A 26 -2.14 -0.66 11.31
CA ASP A 26 -3.23 -0.68 12.30
C ASP A 26 -3.16 0.52 13.26
N ALA A 27 -1.99 0.74 13.86
CA ALA A 27 -1.77 1.86 14.76
C ALA A 27 -1.85 3.21 14.04
N GLY A 28 -1.30 3.30 12.83
CA GLY A 28 -1.27 4.54 12.06
C GLY A 28 -2.63 4.95 11.53
N LEU A 29 -3.44 4.00 11.06
CA LEU A 29 -4.79 4.26 10.57
C LEU A 29 -5.74 4.58 11.73
N ALA A 30 -5.55 3.95 12.90
CA ALA A 30 -6.26 4.34 14.11
C ALA A 30 -5.92 5.78 14.54
N ALA A 31 -4.64 6.17 14.51
CA ALA A 31 -4.21 7.54 14.78
C ALA A 31 -4.76 8.53 13.74
N ALA A 32 -4.75 8.16 12.45
CA ALA A 32 -5.31 8.98 11.38
C ALA A 32 -6.81 9.22 11.58
N ALA A 33 -7.56 8.20 11.97
CA ALA A 33 -8.99 8.34 12.29
C ALA A 33 -9.26 9.32 13.44
N ALA A 34 -8.33 9.46 14.39
CA ALA A 34 -8.43 10.38 15.52
C ALA A 34 -7.91 11.81 15.22
N VAL A 35 -7.07 11.98 14.19
CA VAL A 35 -6.38 13.24 13.89
C VAL A 35 -6.65 13.66 12.43
N PRO A 36 -7.59 14.59 12.18
CA PRO A 36 -8.00 14.95 10.81
C PRO A 36 -6.85 15.41 9.90
N ALA A 37 -5.87 16.13 10.44
CA ALA A 37 -4.70 16.57 9.67
C ALA A 37 -3.84 15.38 9.18
N LEU A 38 -3.71 14.34 10.01
CA LEU A 38 -2.99 13.13 9.64
C LEU A 38 -3.77 12.32 8.60
N LEU A 39 -5.09 12.20 8.77
CA LEU A 39 -5.96 11.56 7.77
C LEU A 39 -5.81 12.24 6.40
N ALA A 40 -5.88 13.57 6.35
CA ALA A 40 -5.71 14.33 5.12
C ALA A 40 -4.34 14.09 4.48
N ALA A 41 -3.26 14.01 5.27
CA ALA A 41 -1.94 13.69 4.76
C ALA A 41 -1.88 12.26 4.17
N VAL A 42 -2.44 11.27 4.87
CA VAL A 42 -2.53 9.88 4.37
C VAL A 42 -3.31 9.82 3.06
N ASP A 43 -4.44 10.52 2.96
CA ASP A 43 -5.27 10.57 1.75
C ASP A 43 -4.54 11.19 0.56
N GLN A 44 -3.78 12.28 0.78
CA GLN A 44 -2.94 12.88 -0.26
C GLN A 44 -1.86 11.92 -0.74
N HIS A 45 -1.20 11.22 0.19
CA HIS A 45 -0.22 10.20 -0.17
C HIS A 45 -0.87 9.03 -0.93
N ALA A 46 -2.07 8.60 -0.54
CA ALA A 46 -2.82 7.53 -1.19
C ALA A 46 -3.24 7.92 -2.62
N ALA A 47 -3.65 9.16 -2.83
CA ALA A 47 -3.90 9.69 -4.17
C ALA A 47 -2.65 9.61 -5.05
N GLY A 48 -1.49 10.10 -4.56
CA GLY A 48 -0.25 10.02 -5.32
C GLY A 48 0.21 8.59 -5.64
N VAL A 49 -0.02 7.62 -4.74
CA VAL A 49 0.27 6.20 -5.03
C VAL A 49 -0.65 5.66 -6.13
N ARG A 50 -1.96 5.95 -6.07
CA ARG A 50 -2.90 5.56 -7.13
C ARG A 50 -2.48 6.14 -8.48
N ASP A 51 -2.12 7.42 -8.52
CA ASP A 51 -1.73 8.10 -9.76
C ASP A 51 -0.48 7.45 -10.37
N ILE A 52 0.54 7.15 -9.54
CA ILE A 52 1.75 6.45 -9.99
C ILE A 52 1.41 5.06 -10.55
N LEU A 53 0.59 4.29 -9.84
CA LEU A 53 0.30 2.90 -10.23
C LEU A 53 -0.66 2.80 -11.43
N LEU A 54 -1.62 3.73 -11.55
CA LEU A 54 -2.59 3.76 -12.65
C LEU A 54 -2.00 4.35 -13.94
N LEU A 55 -1.10 5.34 -13.84
CA LEU A 55 -0.49 6.00 -15.00
C LEU A 55 0.84 5.38 -15.40
N GLY A 56 1.56 4.75 -14.47
CA GLY A 56 2.88 4.18 -14.71
C GLY A 56 2.88 2.76 -15.31
N VAL A 57 1.72 2.11 -15.37
CA VAL A 57 1.59 0.73 -15.88
C VAL A 57 0.41 0.63 -16.84
N GLU A 58 0.63 1.04 -18.09
CA GLU A 58 -0.32 0.77 -19.19
C GLU A 58 -0.52 -0.77 -19.28
N GLY A 59 -1.74 -1.24 -19.01
CA GLY A 59 -2.06 -2.67 -18.99
C GLY A 59 -1.99 -3.36 -17.61
N ALA A 60 -1.84 -2.63 -16.50
CA ALA A 60 -1.92 -3.16 -15.13
C ALA A 60 -3.25 -3.86 -14.76
N ALA A 61 -4.26 -3.82 -15.65
CA ALA A 61 -5.53 -4.51 -15.50
C ALA A 61 -5.42 -6.03 -15.24
N VAL A 62 -4.23 -6.63 -15.36
CA VAL A 62 -4.02 -8.07 -15.13
C VAL A 62 -3.19 -8.39 -13.87
N ALA A 63 -2.48 -7.42 -13.29
CA ALA A 63 -1.77 -7.65 -12.03
C ALA A 63 -2.72 -7.42 -10.85
N ALA A 64 -2.88 -8.42 -9.98
CA ALA A 64 -3.67 -8.28 -8.76
C ALA A 64 -3.19 -7.05 -7.96
N GLY A 65 -4.10 -6.18 -7.56
CA GLY A 65 -3.78 -4.89 -6.95
C GLY A 65 -2.84 -4.99 -5.74
N ALA A 66 -2.90 -6.10 -5.00
CA ALA A 66 -1.97 -6.39 -3.91
C ALA A 66 -0.51 -6.52 -4.38
N VAL A 67 -0.24 -7.11 -5.54
CA VAL A 67 1.13 -7.25 -6.09
C VAL A 67 1.73 -5.88 -6.40
N LEU A 68 0.96 -4.99 -7.02
CA LEU A 68 1.41 -3.63 -7.35
C LEU A 68 1.69 -2.80 -6.09
N LEU A 69 0.77 -2.83 -5.12
CA LEU A 69 0.93 -2.13 -3.85
C LEU A 69 2.14 -2.66 -3.06
N ALA A 70 2.29 -3.99 -2.98
CA ALA A 70 3.43 -4.62 -2.30
C ALA A 70 4.74 -4.29 -2.99
N GLY A 71 4.79 -4.35 -4.32
CA GLY A 71 5.97 -4.00 -5.11
C GLY A 71 6.38 -2.54 -4.92
N TYR A 72 5.43 -1.62 -4.97
CA TYR A 72 5.67 -0.19 -4.75
C TYR A 72 6.26 0.10 -3.36
N ALA A 73 5.63 -0.44 -2.30
CA ALA A 73 6.10 -0.20 -0.95
C ALA A 73 7.46 -0.86 -0.69
N LYS A 74 7.70 -2.07 -1.20
CA LYS A 74 9.02 -2.72 -1.12
C LYS A 74 10.10 -1.89 -1.83
N GLY A 75 9.80 -1.39 -3.02
CA GLY A 75 10.73 -0.54 -3.77
C GLY A 75 11.08 0.75 -3.03
N LEU A 76 10.09 1.43 -2.44
CA LEU A 76 10.33 2.61 -1.61
C LEU A 76 11.24 2.33 -0.41
N LEU A 77 10.97 1.24 0.31
CA LEU A 77 11.73 0.83 1.47
C LEU A 77 13.17 0.47 1.11
N ASP A 78 13.36 -0.26 0.01
CA ASP A 78 14.67 -0.64 -0.50
C ASP A 78 15.49 0.58 -0.93
N GLN A 79 14.89 1.51 -1.68
CA GLN A 79 15.54 2.77 -2.06
C GLN A 79 15.93 3.63 -0.85
N ALA A 80 15.14 3.58 0.23
CA ALA A 80 15.44 4.26 1.48
C ALA A 80 16.40 3.46 2.40
N GLY A 81 16.84 2.27 2.01
CA GLY A 81 17.66 1.37 2.85
C GLY A 81 16.99 1.06 4.20
N THR A 82 15.66 1.04 4.24
CA THR A 82 14.86 1.02 5.47
C THR A 82 14.12 -0.30 5.63
N ASP A 83 14.36 -0.97 6.76
CA ASP A 83 13.57 -2.12 7.20
C ASP A 83 12.17 -1.64 7.66
N PRO A 84 11.06 -2.26 7.21
CA PRO A 84 9.72 -2.02 7.74
C PRO A 84 9.66 -1.89 9.28
N ALA A 85 10.42 -2.70 10.02
CA ALA A 85 10.45 -2.66 11.48
C ALA A 85 10.94 -1.32 12.06
N ARG A 86 11.77 -0.60 11.31
CA ARG A 86 12.28 0.72 11.72
C ARG A 86 11.23 1.82 11.57
N LEU A 87 10.28 1.69 10.65
CA LEU A 87 9.22 2.68 10.48
C LEU A 87 8.37 2.81 11.76
N ARG A 88 7.97 1.67 12.35
CA ARG A 88 7.18 1.66 13.60
C ARG A 88 7.94 2.36 14.74
N ALA A 89 9.24 2.09 14.86
CA ALA A 89 10.08 2.69 15.89
C ALA A 89 10.22 4.21 15.72
N ALA A 90 10.24 4.71 14.48
CA ALA A 90 10.39 6.13 14.19
C ALA A 90 9.16 6.95 14.59
N VAL A 91 7.96 6.37 14.48
CA VAL A 91 6.72 7.09 14.80
C VAL A 91 6.31 6.99 16.27
N GLY A 92 6.46 5.84 16.93
CA GLY A 92 5.96 5.65 18.30
C GLY A 92 4.53 6.19 18.48
N ASP A 93 4.32 7.07 19.48
CA ASP A 93 3.06 7.83 19.67
C ASP A 93 3.02 9.16 18.89
N GLY A 94 4.13 9.53 18.24
CA GLY A 94 4.35 10.81 17.56
C GLY A 94 3.89 10.87 16.11
N TRP A 95 2.69 10.37 15.80
CA TRP A 95 2.17 10.31 14.41
C TRP A 95 2.12 11.66 13.68
N HIS A 96 1.98 12.76 14.40
CA HIS A 96 2.04 14.12 13.84
C HIS A 96 3.43 14.49 13.29
N ARG A 97 4.47 13.70 13.61
CA ARG A 97 5.86 13.83 13.11
C ARG A 97 6.24 12.71 12.15
N ALA A 98 5.29 11.88 11.73
CA ALA A 98 5.56 10.82 10.77
C ALA A 98 6.18 11.43 9.51
N ASP A 99 7.32 10.88 9.10
CA ASP A 99 8.03 11.35 7.92
C ASP A 99 7.30 10.94 6.63
N TRP A 100 7.76 11.49 5.52
CA TRP A 100 7.16 11.23 4.21
C TRP A 100 7.12 9.73 3.87
N LEU A 101 8.17 8.97 4.19
CA LEU A 101 8.24 7.54 3.88
C LEU A 101 7.21 6.77 4.71
N THR A 102 7.09 7.07 5.99
CA THR A 102 6.11 6.47 6.89
C THR A 102 4.70 6.77 6.44
N LEU A 103 4.39 8.03 6.11
CA LEU A 103 3.08 8.41 5.57
C LEU A 103 2.79 7.72 4.23
N ARG A 104 3.82 7.54 3.38
CA ARG A 104 3.67 6.85 2.09
C ARG A 104 3.40 5.36 2.26
N VAL A 105 4.05 4.68 3.20
CA VAL A 105 3.77 3.27 3.50
C VAL A 105 2.41 3.12 4.21
N LEU A 106 2.06 4.03 5.10
CA LEU A 106 0.74 4.06 5.74
C LEU A 106 -0.40 4.24 4.71
N ALA A 107 -0.17 5.08 3.69
CA ALA A 107 -1.10 5.21 2.56
C ALA A 107 -1.24 3.91 1.76
N VAL A 108 -0.18 3.13 1.59
CA VAL A 108 -0.28 1.79 0.98
C VAL A 108 -1.15 0.86 1.82
N CYS A 109 -1.02 0.88 3.15
CA CYS A 109 -1.92 0.14 4.05
C CYS A 109 -3.38 0.60 3.89
N ALA A 110 -3.63 1.91 3.80
CA ALA A 110 -4.99 2.42 3.57
C ALA A 110 -5.57 1.91 2.24
N LEU A 111 -4.76 1.92 1.17
CA LEU A 111 -5.16 1.40 -0.14
C LEU A 111 -5.38 -0.11 -0.11
N SER A 112 -4.56 -0.89 0.61
CA SER A 112 -4.71 -2.35 0.67
C SER A 112 -5.95 -2.82 1.44
N ARG A 113 -6.64 -1.95 2.17
CA ARG A 113 -7.96 -2.24 2.78
C ARG A 113 -9.13 -1.91 1.86
N ASP A 114 -8.87 -1.25 0.75
CA ASP A 114 -9.93 -0.82 -0.15
C ASP A 114 -10.22 -1.90 -1.18
N ASP A 115 -11.47 -2.35 -1.23
CA ASP A 115 -11.96 -3.43 -2.09
C ASP A 115 -11.66 -3.22 -3.58
N ARG A 116 -11.42 -1.99 -4.03
CA ARG A 116 -11.01 -1.73 -5.41
C ARG A 116 -9.64 -2.32 -5.75
N TRP A 117 -8.78 -2.55 -4.75
CA TRP A 117 -7.47 -3.18 -4.92
C TRP A 117 -7.52 -4.70 -4.78
N HIS A 118 -8.63 -5.25 -4.27
CA HIS A 118 -8.88 -6.70 -4.18
C HIS A 118 -9.60 -7.26 -5.40
N ARG A 119 -10.33 -6.42 -6.16
CA ARG A 119 -11.04 -6.86 -7.36
C ARG A 119 -10.13 -6.95 -8.58
N THR A 120 -10.14 -8.09 -9.25
CA THR A 120 -9.75 -8.18 -10.66
C THR A 120 -10.73 -7.30 -11.45
N PRO A 121 -10.27 -6.33 -12.26
CA PRO A 121 -11.20 -5.59 -13.11
C PRO A 121 -11.91 -6.57 -14.04
N ALA A 122 -13.23 -6.42 -14.19
CA ALA A 122 -13.96 -7.14 -15.23
C ALA A 122 -13.29 -6.82 -16.59
N PRO A 123 -13.19 -7.79 -17.52
CA PRO A 123 -12.61 -7.53 -18.82
C PRO A 123 -13.36 -6.37 -19.48
N LEU A 124 -12.65 -5.27 -19.68
CA LEU A 124 -13.08 -4.21 -20.58
C LEU A 124 -13.06 -4.87 -21.96
N PHE A 125 -14.24 -5.01 -22.59
CA PHE A 125 -14.56 -5.64 -23.89
C PHE A 125 -15.40 -6.93 -23.81
N GLU A 126 -16.66 -6.79 -23.40
CA GLU A 126 -17.80 -7.46 -24.04
C GLU A 126 -18.90 -6.42 -24.31
N ALA A 127 -18.90 -5.86 -25.53
CA ALA A 127 -20.02 -5.13 -26.12
C ALA A 127 -19.90 -5.19 -27.65
#